data_AF-A0A9C9GL98-F1
#
_entry.id   AF-A0A9C9GL98-F1
#
_cell.length_a   1.000
_cell.length_b   1.000
_cell.length_c   1.000
_cell.angle_alpha   90.00
_cell.angle_beta   90.00
_cell.angle_gamma   90.00
#
_symmetry.space_group_name_H-M   'P 1'
#
loop_
_entity.id
_entity.type
_entity.pdbx_description
1 polymer ?
#
loop_
_entity_poly.entity_id
_entity_poly.type
_entity_poly.pdbx_seq_one_letter_code
_entity_poly.pdbx_strand_id
1 'polypeptide(L)'
;MRNFFQYTIVAMFLSFPLHLSANEISVGPHDITISPFPATADDFLTAEISGYLPTPGFTLDSPPSVNITGNTIDISFFLSPPDGIIIQVLDPFSFLVDIGKLDDGFYALNANFYIDKKFSTLKYKFEVAPVPLPAAAWLFLTGIISMFSFFRLKRAAPLT
;
A
#
# COMPACT_ATOMS: atom_id res chain seq x y z
N MET A 1 52.09 33.50 2.18
CA MET A 1 51.57 32.19 1.70
C MET A 1 50.42 31.63 2.54
N ARG A 2 50.34 31.90 3.85
CA ARG A 2 49.27 31.39 4.74
C ARG A 2 47.85 31.81 4.32
N ASN A 3 47.69 33.03 3.81
CA ASN A 3 46.37 33.56 3.45
C ASN A 3 45.83 32.94 2.16
N PHE A 4 46.70 32.58 1.21
CA PHE A 4 46.27 31.97 -0.06
C PHE A 4 45.63 30.60 0.19
N PHE A 5 46.23 29.78 1.06
CA PHE A 5 45.73 28.46 1.42
C PHE A 5 44.37 28.51 2.13
N GLN A 6 44.10 29.54 2.93
CA GLN A 6 42.79 29.74 3.57
C GLN A 6 41.72 30.09 2.54
N TYR A 7 42.03 30.93 1.55
CA TYR A 7 41.06 31.26 0.49
C TYR A 7 40.75 30.05 -0.40
N THR A 8 41.74 29.17 -0.68
CA THR A 8 41.49 27.97 -1.48
C THR A 8 40.58 26.96 -0.77
N ILE A 9 40.71 26.79 0.55
CA ILE A 9 39.86 25.89 1.34
C ILE A 9 38.42 26.42 1.39
N VAL A 10 38.23 27.73 1.59
CA VAL A 10 36.89 28.36 1.60
C VAL A 10 36.23 28.27 0.22
N ALA A 11 37.00 28.47 -0.86
CA ALA A 11 36.49 28.29 -2.21
C ALA A 11 36.10 26.82 -2.50
N MET A 12 36.86 25.85 -1.99
CA MET A 12 36.54 24.43 -2.14
C MET A 12 35.21 24.07 -1.45
N PHE A 13 34.97 24.57 -0.24
CA PHE A 13 33.69 24.38 0.48
C PHE A 13 32.49 25.09 -0.18
N LEU A 14 32.70 26.23 -0.84
CA LEU A 14 31.67 26.94 -1.62
C LEU A 14 31.44 26.35 -3.02
N SER A 15 32.35 25.50 -3.50
CA SER A 15 32.27 24.83 -4.81
C SER A 15 31.79 23.39 -4.73
N PHE A 16 31.48 22.85 -3.53
CA PHE A 16 30.69 21.63 -3.47
C PHE A 16 29.27 21.96 -3.88
N PRO A 17 28.78 21.44 -5.01
CA PRO A 17 27.37 21.53 -5.28
C PRO A 17 26.68 20.66 -4.22
N LEU A 18 25.94 21.31 -3.33
CA LEU A 18 24.83 20.69 -2.61
C LEU A 18 23.76 20.26 -3.64
N HIS A 19 24.09 19.29 -4.50
CA HIS A 19 23.10 18.52 -5.23
C HIS A 19 22.60 17.42 -4.29
N LEU A 20 22.02 17.81 -3.16
CA LEU A 20 20.98 16.97 -2.57
C LEU A 20 19.82 17.05 -3.55
N SER A 21 19.68 16.00 -4.36
CA SER A 21 18.61 15.84 -5.34
C SER A 21 17.28 15.98 -4.60
N ALA A 22 16.61 17.13 -4.78
CA ALA A 22 15.30 17.46 -4.22
C ALA A 22 14.16 16.59 -4.80
N ASN A 23 14.45 15.38 -5.26
CA ASN A 23 13.53 14.51 -5.98
C ASN A 23 13.48 13.08 -5.41
N GLU A 24 14.17 12.80 -4.30
CA GLU A 24 14.02 11.51 -3.64
C GLU A 24 12.92 11.62 -2.58
N ILE A 25 11.87 10.82 -2.76
CA ILE A 25 10.84 10.63 -1.74
C ILE A 25 11.54 9.90 -0.59
N SER A 26 11.52 10.51 0.60
CA SER A 26 12.01 9.84 1.81
C SER A 26 10.88 9.00 2.36
N VAL A 27 10.94 7.70 2.09
CA VAL A 27 9.88 6.75 2.43
C VAL A 27 10.30 5.93 3.66
N GLY A 28 9.44 5.90 4.66
CA GLY A 28 9.56 5.08 5.85
C GLY A 28 9.00 3.66 5.66
N PRO A 29 9.25 2.75 6.62
CA PRO A 29 8.75 1.38 6.59
C PRO A 29 7.23 1.23 6.86
N HIS A 30 6.47 2.32 6.98
CA HIS A 30 5.04 2.31 7.36
C HIS A 30 4.12 2.96 6.30
N ASP A 31 4.63 3.09 5.08
CA ASP A 31 4.12 4.07 4.11
C ASP A 31 2.94 3.55 3.27
N ILE A 32 2.54 2.29 3.47
CA ILE A 32 1.33 1.70 2.90
C ILE A 32 0.62 0.90 3.98
N THR A 33 -0.63 1.23 4.26
CA THR A 33 -1.52 0.42 5.10
C THR A 33 -2.79 0.04 4.33
N ILE A 34 -3.35 -1.12 4.64
CA ILE A 34 -4.61 -1.60 4.06
C ILE A 34 -5.66 -1.62 5.17
N SER A 35 -6.83 -1.09 4.88
CA SER A 35 -7.99 -1.10 5.76
C SER A 35 -9.19 -1.75 5.04
N PRO A 36 -9.95 -2.65 5.68
CA PRO A 36 -9.72 -3.21 7.02
C PRO A 36 -8.57 -4.23 7.08
N PHE A 37 -7.98 -4.39 8.27
CA PHE A 37 -6.98 -5.44 8.55
C PHE A 37 -7.44 -6.30 9.75
N PRO A 38 -7.47 -7.64 9.63
CA PRO A 38 -7.15 -8.43 8.43
C PRO A 38 -8.20 -8.26 7.32
N ALA A 39 -7.75 -8.26 6.06
CA ALA A 39 -8.63 -8.13 4.90
C ALA A 39 -9.36 -9.44 4.60
N THR A 40 -10.66 -9.38 4.33
CA THR A 40 -11.45 -10.53 3.86
C THR A 40 -12.03 -10.30 2.47
N ALA A 41 -12.38 -11.37 1.76
CA ALA A 41 -12.94 -11.29 0.40
C ALA A 41 -14.30 -10.56 0.32
N ASP A 42 -15.00 -10.38 1.44
CA ASP A 42 -16.25 -9.61 1.50
C ASP A 42 -16.02 -8.11 1.70
N ASP A 43 -14.83 -7.71 2.18
CA ASP A 43 -14.52 -6.34 2.56
C ASP A 43 -14.24 -5.45 1.34
N PHE A 44 -14.61 -4.18 1.45
CA PHE A 44 -14.16 -3.16 0.52
C PHE A 44 -12.82 -2.60 1.02
N LEU A 45 -11.75 -2.87 0.27
CA LEU A 45 -10.40 -2.53 0.67
C LEU A 45 -10.03 -1.10 0.26
N THR A 46 -9.41 -0.38 1.18
CA THR A 46 -8.82 0.94 0.97
C THR A 46 -7.34 0.89 1.33
N ALA A 47 -6.49 1.45 0.48
CA ALA A 47 -5.07 1.68 0.79
C ALA A 47 -4.87 3.11 1.26
N GLU A 48 -4.21 3.28 2.41
CA GLU A 48 -3.63 4.55 2.81
C GLU A 48 -2.15 4.55 2.47
N ILE A 49 -1.72 5.53 1.68
CA ILE A 49 -0.35 5.68 1.23
C ILE A 49 0.19 6.99 1.79
N SER A 50 1.17 6.92 2.67
CA SER A 50 1.73 8.07 3.38
C SER A 50 3.24 8.15 3.19
N GLY A 51 3.82 9.34 3.38
CA GLY A 51 5.26 9.54 3.23
C GLY A 51 5.65 11.01 3.39
N TYR A 52 6.85 11.35 2.93
CA TYR A 52 7.35 12.73 2.95
C TYR A 52 7.83 13.18 1.58
N LEU A 53 7.43 14.39 1.19
CA LEU A 53 7.89 15.08 0.01
C LEU A 53 9.06 16.02 0.35
N PRO A 54 9.99 16.26 -0.59
CA PRO A 54 11.21 17.01 -0.34
C PRO A 54 10.98 18.51 -0.10
N THR A 55 9.86 19.07 -0.57
CA THR A 55 9.44 20.46 -0.37
C THR A 55 7.93 20.55 -0.19
N PRO A 56 7.40 21.58 0.52
CA PRO A 56 5.97 21.79 0.61
C PRO A 56 5.34 22.21 -0.72
N GLY A 57 4.06 21.91 -0.91
CA GLY A 57 3.26 22.48 -2.00
C GLY A 57 3.31 21.72 -3.33
N PHE A 58 3.74 20.45 -3.34
CA PHE A 58 3.45 19.60 -4.49
C PHE A 58 1.94 19.48 -4.70
N THR A 59 1.52 19.49 -5.95
CA THR A 59 0.11 19.35 -6.32
C THR A 59 -0.10 18.05 -7.08
N LEU A 60 -1.25 17.42 -6.85
CA LEU A 60 -1.65 16.21 -7.55
C LEU A 60 -2.18 16.60 -8.94
N ASP A 61 -1.53 16.15 -10.01
CA ASP A 61 -1.92 16.49 -11.39
C ASP A 61 -3.24 15.84 -11.79
N SER A 62 -3.50 14.66 -11.22
CA SER A 62 -4.68 13.84 -11.52
C SER A 62 -5.01 12.93 -10.35
N PRO A 63 -6.28 12.50 -10.19
CA PRO A 63 -6.64 11.50 -9.21
C PRO A 63 -5.78 10.24 -9.35
N PRO A 64 -5.47 9.53 -8.25
CA PRO A 64 -4.67 8.31 -8.30
C PRO A 64 -5.33 7.27 -9.21
N SER A 65 -4.56 6.67 -10.11
CA SER A 65 -5.06 5.61 -10.98
C SER A 65 -4.78 4.24 -10.39
N VAL A 66 -5.79 3.39 -10.28
CA VAL A 66 -5.67 2.01 -9.80
C VAL A 66 -5.80 1.06 -10.97
N ASN A 67 -4.82 0.17 -11.14
CA ASN A 67 -4.85 -0.91 -12.11
C ASN A 67 -4.61 -2.25 -11.42
N ILE A 68 -5.53 -3.19 -11.59
CA ILE A 68 -5.47 -4.51 -10.96
C ILE A 68 -5.26 -5.55 -12.06
N THR A 69 -4.12 -6.25 -12.02
CA THR A 69 -3.77 -7.30 -12.98
C THR A 69 -3.45 -8.58 -12.23
N GLY A 70 -4.43 -9.48 -12.15
CA GLY A 70 -4.35 -10.68 -11.32
C GLY A 70 -4.10 -10.31 -9.86
N ASN A 71 -2.99 -10.80 -9.30
CA ASN A 71 -2.60 -10.57 -7.91
C ASN A 71 -1.76 -9.30 -7.69
N THR A 72 -1.59 -8.47 -8.72
CA THR A 72 -0.81 -7.23 -8.64
C THR A 72 -1.73 -6.02 -8.73
N ILE A 73 -1.54 -5.06 -7.83
CA ILE A 73 -2.30 -3.82 -7.75
C ILE A 73 -1.31 -2.67 -7.94
N ASP A 74 -1.40 -1.98 -9.06
CA ASP A 74 -0.57 -0.82 -9.37
C ASP A 74 -1.37 0.46 -9.12
N ILE A 75 -0.93 1.29 -8.18
CA ILE A 75 -1.51 2.59 -7.86
C ILE A 75 -0.53 3.67 -8.33
N SER A 76 -0.95 4.57 -9.22
CA SER A 76 -0.06 5.62 -9.75
C SER A 76 -0.49 7.02 -9.31
N PHE A 77 0.48 7.81 -8.86
CA PHE A 77 0.35 9.20 -8.44
C PHE A 77 1.23 10.09 -9.29
N PHE A 78 0.67 11.18 -9.81
CA PHE A 78 1.38 12.19 -10.58
C PHE A 78 1.41 13.48 -9.77
N LEU A 79 2.61 13.95 -9.45
CA LEU A 79 2.84 15.11 -8.59
C LEU A 79 3.69 16.15 -9.33
N SER A 80 3.18 17.37 -9.41
CA SER A 80 3.93 18.53 -9.91
C SER A 80 4.58 19.30 -8.75
N PRO A 81 5.83 19.74 -8.91
CA PRO A 81 6.50 20.59 -7.93
C PRO A 81 5.81 21.96 -7.81
N PRO A 82 5.96 22.63 -6.66
CA PRO A 82 5.47 24.00 -6.48
C PRO A 82 6.21 24.98 -7.42
N ASP A 83 5.49 25.99 -7.92
CA ASP A 83 6.09 27.10 -8.65
C ASP A 83 6.81 28.08 -7.70
N GLY A 84 8.05 28.45 -8.03
CA GLY A 84 8.78 29.52 -7.33
C GLY A 84 9.99 29.06 -6.52
N ILE A 85 10.26 29.74 -5.39
CA ILE A 85 11.45 29.46 -4.57
C ILE A 85 11.25 28.13 -3.83
N ILE A 86 12.05 27.13 -4.19
CA ILE A 86 12.05 25.80 -3.62
C ILE A 86 12.84 25.83 -2.30
N ILE A 87 12.16 25.62 -1.16
CA ILE A 87 12.77 25.47 0.15
C ILE A 87 12.78 23.98 0.50
N GLN A 88 13.95 23.40 0.73
CA GLN A 88 14.11 21.98 1.08
C GLN A 88 13.64 21.72 2.52
N VAL A 89 12.35 21.39 2.67
CA VAL A 89 11.72 21.02 3.94
C VAL A 89 10.84 19.80 3.69
N LEU A 90 11.01 18.76 4.49
CA LEU A 90 10.18 17.56 4.40
C LEU A 90 8.73 17.88 4.75
N ASP A 91 7.82 17.63 3.80
CA ASP A 91 6.38 17.85 3.94
C ASP A 91 5.64 16.51 3.96
N PRO A 92 4.95 16.14 5.06
CA PRO A 92 4.22 14.88 5.14
C PRO A 92 2.99 14.88 4.22
N PHE A 93 2.69 13.73 3.61
CA PHE A 93 1.46 13.52 2.85
C PHE A 93 0.77 12.20 3.24
N SER A 94 -0.53 12.14 3.00
CA SER A 94 -1.32 10.90 3.04
C SER A 94 -2.38 10.93 1.94
N PHE A 95 -2.47 9.84 1.17
CA PHE A 95 -3.46 9.63 0.13
C PHE A 95 -4.25 8.36 0.43
N LEU A 96 -5.58 8.48 0.38
CA LEU A 96 -6.49 7.33 0.46
C LEU A 96 -6.89 6.91 -0.95
N VAL A 97 -6.78 5.62 -1.23
CA VAL A 97 -7.11 5.05 -2.53
C VAL A 97 -7.99 3.82 -2.36
N ASP A 98 -9.16 3.88 -2.98
CA ASP A 98 -10.12 2.77 -3.00
C ASP A 98 -9.62 1.67 -3.96
N ILE A 99 -9.35 0.48 -3.43
CA ILE A 99 -8.98 -0.70 -4.23
C ILE A 99 -10.24 -1.47 -4.65
N GLY A 100 -11.24 -1.53 -3.75
CA GLY A 100 -12.46 -2.29 -3.95
C GLY A 100 -12.41 -3.68 -3.34
N LYS A 101 -13.25 -4.59 -3.86
CA LYS A 101 -13.31 -5.98 -3.38
C LYS A 101 -12.32 -6.84 -4.15
N LEU A 102 -11.62 -7.71 -3.43
CA LEU A 102 -10.65 -8.65 -3.97
C LEU A 102 -11.06 -10.08 -3.62
N ASP A 103 -10.77 -11.02 -4.52
CA ASP A 103 -10.91 -12.45 -4.25
C ASP A 103 -9.88 -12.92 -3.22
N ASP A 104 -10.10 -14.09 -2.62
CA ASP A 104 -9.18 -14.66 -1.65
C ASP A 104 -7.81 -14.96 -2.27
N GLY A 105 -6.74 -14.56 -1.58
CA GLY A 105 -5.37 -14.78 -2.05
C GLY A 105 -4.35 -13.76 -1.56
N PHE A 106 -3.14 -13.88 -2.10
CA PHE A 106 -2.02 -12.99 -1.81
C PHE A 106 -1.89 -11.92 -2.86
N TYR A 107 -1.78 -10.66 -2.45
CA TYR A 107 -1.66 -9.52 -3.35
C TYR A 107 -0.36 -8.75 -3.13
N ALA A 108 0.17 -8.22 -4.23
CA ALA A 108 1.29 -7.28 -4.23
C ALA A 108 0.79 -5.91 -4.70
N LEU A 109 0.88 -4.91 -3.82
CA LEU A 109 0.55 -3.52 -4.12
C LEU A 109 1.84 -2.76 -4.46
N ASN A 110 1.86 -2.10 -5.61
CA ASN A 110 2.91 -1.20 -6.04
C ASN A 110 2.35 0.23 -6.08
N ALA A 111 2.83 1.12 -5.21
CA ALA A 111 2.54 2.55 -5.29
C ALA A 111 3.64 3.23 -6.11
N ASN A 112 3.27 3.71 -7.30
CA ASN A 112 4.13 4.33 -8.30
C ASN A 112 3.98 5.85 -8.24
N PHE A 113 5.04 6.55 -7.85
CA PHE A 113 5.09 8.00 -7.79
C PHE A 113 5.87 8.55 -8.98
N TYR A 114 5.24 9.48 -9.69
CA TYR A 114 5.85 10.25 -10.76
C TYR A 114 5.99 11.71 -10.29
N ILE A 115 7.18 12.06 -9.81
CA ILE A 115 7.51 13.42 -9.35
C ILE A 115 8.47 14.02 -10.37
N ASP A 116 8.03 15.06 -11.09
CA ASP A 116 8.86 15.73 -12.10
C ASP A 116 9.56 14.74 -13.05
N LYS A 117 8.77 13.81 -13.62
CA LYS A 117 9.22 12.72 -14.53
C LYS A 117 10.18 11.70 -13.92
N LYS A 118 10.50 11.79 -12.63
CA LYS A 118 11.23 10.73 -11.91
C LYS A 118 10.24 9.75 -11.30
N PHE A 119 10.60 8.49 -11.41
CA PHE A 119 9.80 7.36 -10.98
C PHE A 119 10.32 6.81 -9.66
N SER A 120 9.43 6.61 -8.70
CA SER A 120 9.70 5.91 -7.43
C SER A 120 8.59 4.91 -7.17
N THR A 121 8.93 3.74 -6.63
CA THR A 121 7.94 2.68 -6.35
C THR A 121 8.05 2.19 -4.93
N LEU A 122 6.91 2.07 -4.27
CA LEU A 122 6.75 1.40 -2.99
C LEU A 122 6.02 0.09 -3.18
N LYS A 123 6.47 -0.94 -2.48
CA LYS A 123 5.92 -2.29 -2.60
C LYS A 123 5.42 -2.76 -1.25
N TYR A 124 4.19 -3.23 -1.23
CA TYR A 124 3.54 -3.79 -0.06
C TYR A 124 2.88 -5.12 -0.42
N LYS A 125 2.86 -6.06 0.51
CA LYS A 125 2.22 -7.36 0.31
C LYS A 125 1.23 -7.61 1.44
N PHE A 126 0.07 -8.12 1.09
CA PHE A 126 -0.96 -8.49 2.05
C PHE A 126 -1.73 -9.71 1.58
N GLU A 127 -2.46 -10.31 2.51
CA GLU A 127 -3.32 -11.46 2.28
C GLU A 127 -4.78 -11.05 2.44
N VAL A 128 -5.63 -11.54 1.53
CA VAL A 128 -7.08 -11.45 1.62
C VAL A 128 -7.58 -12.83 2.01
N ALA A 129 -8.12 -12.95 3.21
CA ALA A 129 -8.63 -14.21 3.73
C ALA A 129 -10.02 -14.52 3.13
N PRO A 130 -10.36 -15.81 2.95
CA PRO A 130 -11.70 -16.21 2.57
C PRO A 130 -12.70 -15.83 3.68
N VAL A 131 -13.96 -15.61 3.29
CA VAL A 131 -15.03 -15.28 4.23
C VAL A 131 -15.21 -16.45 5.22
N PRO A 132 -15.08 -16.23 6.53
CA PRO A 132 -15.31 -17.29 7.50
C PRO A 132 -16.78 -17.72 7.43
N LEU A 133 -17.03 -18.96 7.02
CA LEU A 133 -18.37 -19.56 7.08
C LEU A 133 -18.87 -19.50 8.54
N PRO A 134 -20.08 -18.97 8.79
CA PRO A 134 -20.61 -18.88 10.15
C PRO A 134 -20.62 -20.26 10.81
N ALA A 135 -20.23 -20.34 12.09
CA ALA A 135 -20.26 -21.60 12.84
C ALA A 135 -21.65 -22.27 12.83
N ALA A 136 -22.71 -21.48 12.71
CA ALA A 136 -24.08 -21.97 12.54
C ALA A 136 -24.27 -22.79 11.25
N ALA A 137 -23.60 -22.42 10.15
CA ALA A 137 -23.66 -23.18 8.89
C ALA A 137 -22.99 -24.55 9.05
N TRP A 138 -21.86 -24.62 9.78
CA TRP A 138 -21.20 -25.88 10.13
C TRP A 138 -22.05 -26.77 11.04
N LEU A 139 -22.66 -26.19 12.07
CA LEU A 139 -23.57 -26.90 12.96
C LEU A 139 -24.82 -27.41 12.23
N PHE A 140 -25.34 -26.63 11.29
CA PHE A 140 -26.48 -27.03 10.47
C PHE A 140 -26.12 -28.20 9.55
N LEU A 141 -24.97 -28.14 8.87
CA LEU A 141 -24.50 -29.22 7.99
C LEU A 141 -24.24 -30.51 8.75
N THR A 142 -23.54 -30.43 9.88
CA THR A 142 -23.27 -31.59 10.75
C THR A 142 -24.55 -32.16 11.35
N GLY A 143 -25.51 -31.29 11.71
CA GLY A 143 -26.86 -31.68 12.13
C GLY A 143 -27.59 -32.49 11.07
N ILE A 144 -27.61 -32.02 9.82
CA ILE A 144 -28.22 -32.74 8.68
C ILE A 144 -27.56 -34.11 8.47
N ILE A 145 -26.23 -34.17 8.45
CA ILE A 145 -25.48 -35.41 8.25
C ILE A 145 -25.78 -36.42 9.38
N SER A 146 -25.84 -35.95 10.64
CA SER A 146 -26.18 -36.79 11.78
C SER A 146 -27.59 -37.38 11.65
N MET A 147 -28.55 -36.58 11.16
CA MET A 147 -29.94 -37.00 11.00
C MET A 147 -30.07 -38.08 9.93
N PHE A 148 -29.43 -37.89 8.76
CA PHE A 148 -29.39 -38.91 7.71
C PHE A 148 -28.72 -40.21 8.16
N SER A 149 -27.65 -40.10 8.95
CA SER A 149 -26.96 -41.26 9.53
C SER A 149 -27.88 -42.04 10.47
N PHE A 150 -28.65 -41.33 11.31
CA PHE A 150 -29.61 -41.93 12.23
C PHE A 150 -30.78 -42.63 11.50
N PHE A 151 -31.29 -42.02 10.43
CA PHE A 151 -32.34 -42.63 9.60
C PHE A 151 -31.86 -43.91 8.89
N ARG A 152 -30.62 -43.96 8.42
CA ARG A 152 -30.02 -45.18 7.86
C ARG A 152 -29.87 -46.27 8.93
N LEU A 153 -29.43 -45.91 10.13
CA LEU A 153 -29.24 -46.85 11.23
C LEU A 153 -30.57 -47.48 11.68
N LYS A 154 -31.64 -46.69 11.79
CA LYS A 154 -33.00 -47.21 12.08
C LYS A 154 -33.54 -48.16 11.03
N ARG A 155 -33.23 -47.96 9.74
CA ARG A 155 -33.63 -48.89 8.67
C ARG A 155 -32.82 -50.18 8.64
N ALA A 156 -31.61 -50.18 9.18
CA ALA A 156 -30.72 -51.34 9.20
C ALA A 156 -30.90 -52.23 10.44
N ALA A 157 -31.61 -51.77 11.47
CA ALA A 157 -31.88 -52.57 12.66
C ALA A 157 -32.98 -53.64 12.35
N PRO A 158 -32.68 -54.95 12.43
CA PRO A 158 -33.69 -55.98 12.27
C PRO A 158 -34.68 -55.95 13.45
N LEU A 159 -35.97 -56.09 13.13
CA LEU A 159 -37.04 -56.26 14.11
C LEU A 159 -36.83 -57.60 14.83
N THR A 160 -36.21 -57.57 16.01
CA THR A 160 -36.23 -58.66 16.99
C THR A 160 -37.35 -58.46 17.99
#